data_AF-A0A961CE53-F1
#
_entry.id   AF-A0A961CE53-F1
#
_cell.length_a   1.000
_cell.length_b   1.000
_cell.length_c   1.000
_cell.angle_alpha   90.00
_cell.angle_beta   90.00
_cell.angle_gamma   90.00
#
_symmetry.space_group_name_H-M   'P 1'
#
loop_
_entity.id
_entity.type
_entity.pdbx_description
1 polymer ?
#
loop_
_entity_poly.entity_id
_entity_poly.type
_entity_poly.pdbx_seq_one_letter_code
_entity_poly.pdbx_strand_id
1 'polypeptide(L)'
;MGGRRGLRVSALDAPAATVRVDRRRTDTRDRLVAAALDLFGTRGYVGTTVAEIERTCGLRPGSGAMYRHFASKEALAVAAVSAYRDRVAALRLELAAQPPAESAADDLERLVVALAGFLRGEQSIVRLGALGPSLPDAVRAELAAA
;
A
#
# COMPACT_ATOMS: atom_id res chain seq x y z
N MET A 1 -18.28 -19.41 38.45
CA MET A 1 -17.94 -20.11 37.20
C MET A 1 -18.39 -19.27 36.03
N GLY A 2 -17.48 -18.56 35.37
CA GLY A 2 -17.78 -17.73 34.19
C GLY A 2 -16.53 -17.73 33.31
N GLY A 3 -16.53 -18.60 32.30
CA GLY A 3 -15.37 -18.88 31.47
C GLY A 3 -14.90 -17.65 30.73
N ARG A 4 -13.68 -17.20 31.06
CA ARG A 4 -12.89 -16.26 30.26
C ARG A 4 -12.69 -16.91 28.88
N ARG A 5 -13.54 -16.54 27.92
CA ARG A 5 -13.33 -16.88 26.50
C ARG A 5 -12.05 -16.17 26.07
N GLY A 6 -10.94 -16.90 26.16
CA GLY A 6 -9.65 -16.45 25.65
C GLY A 6 -9.78 -16.07 24.18
N LEU A 7 -9.11 -14.98 23.83
CA LEU A 7 -8.92 -14.49 22.47
C LEU A 7 -8.64 -15.69 21.55
N ARG A 8 -9.59 -16.02 20.66
CA ARG A 8 -9.34 -17.04 19.64
C ARG A 8 -8.54 -16.41 18.53
N VAL A 9 -7.22 -16.48 18.68
CA VAL A 9 -6.20 -16.15 17.66
C VAL A 9 -6.39 -16.99 16.37
N SER A 10 -7.28 -18.00 16.37
CA SER A 10 -7.66 -18.80 15.20
C SER A 10 -8.23 -18.00 14.01
N ALA A 11 -8.68 -16.76 14.21
CA ALA A 11 -9.12 -15.89 13.11
C ALA A 11 -7.96 -15.27 12.31
N LEU A 12 -6.72 -15.34 12.80
CA LEU A 12 -5.55 -14.90 12.04
C LEU A 12 -5.18 -15.84 10.88
N ASP A 13 -5.71 -17.07 10.90
CA ASP A 13 -5.55 -18.08 9.85
C ASP A 13 -6.67 -18.04 8.79
N ALA A 14 -7.69 -17.18 8.97
CA ALA A 14 -8.69 -16.98 7.94
C ALA A 14 -7.99 -16.37 6.71
N PRO A 15 -8.21 -16.91 5.49
CA PRO A 15 -7.65 -16.32 4.29
C PRO A 15 -8.14 -14.87 4.26
N ALA A 16 -7.19 -13.93 4.39
CA ALA A 16 -7.41 -12.50 4.31
C ALA A 16 -8.44 -12.29 3.21
N ALA A 17 -9.56 -11.62 3.53
CA ALA A 17 -10.57 -11.25 2.55
C ALA A 17 -9.82 -10.76 1.32
N THR A 18 -9.75 -11.62 0.32
CA THR A 18 -8.86 -11.40 -0.79
C THR A 18 -9.56 -10.29 -1.52
N VAL A 19 -9.11 -9.05 -1.30
CA VAL A 19 -9.07 -8.08 -2.38
C VAL A 19 -8.70 -8.92 -3.58
N ARG A 20 -9.63 -9.05 -4.52
CA ARG A 20 -9.33 -9.71 -5.78
C ARG A 20 -8.30 -8.78 -6.41
N VAL A 21 -7.04 -8.99 -6.06
CA VAL A 21 -5.89 -8.39 -6.70
C VAL A 21 -6.12 -8.78 -8.13
N ASP A 22 -6.47 -7.79 -8.94
CA ASP A 22 -6.74 -7.98 -10.34
C ASP A 22 -5.61 -8.85 -10.89
N ARG A 23 -5.97 -10.02 -11.43
CA ARG A 23 -5.02 -11.05 -11.91
C ARG A 23 -4.31 -10.58 -13.20
N ARG A 24 -4.15 -9.27 -13.37
CA ARG A 24 -3.50 -8.58 -14.48
C ARG A 24 -2.60 -7.44 -13.99
N ARG A 25 -1.74 -7.65 -12.98
CA ARG A 25 -0.47 -6.89 -12.91
C ARG A 25 0.51 -7.31 -14.02
N THR A 26 0.00 -7.57 -15.22
CA THR A 26 0.77 -7.84 -16.44
C THR A 26 1.22 -6.55 -17.12
N ASP A 27 0.59 -5.42 -16.81
CA ASP A 27 1.03 -4.13 -17.32
C ASP A 27 2.33 -3.68 -16.61
N THR A 28 3.33 -3.36 -17.41
CA THR A 28 4.58 -2.74 -16.98
C THR A 28 4.32 -1.47 -16.16
N ARG A 29 3.26 -0.71 -16.48
CA ARG A 29 2.88 0.48 -15.73
C ARG A 29 2.58 0.18 -14.27
N ASP A 30 1.77 -0.83 -13.98
CA ASP A 30 1.38 -1.18 -12.61
C ASP A 30 2.55 -1.77 -11.82
N ARG A 31 3.42 -2.54 -12.49
CA ARG A 31 4.66 -3.06 -11.89
C ARG A 31 5.62 -1.94 -11.50
N LEU A 32 5.74 -0.90 -12.33
CA LEU A 32 6.53 0.29 -12.01
C LEU A 32 5.95 1.04 -10.81
N VAL A 33 4.64 1.22 -10.74
CA VAL A 33 3.95 1.87 -9.62
C VAL A 33 4.17 1.11 -8.31
N ALA A 34 4.02 -0.22 -8.33
CA ALA A 34 4.23 -1.06 -7.15
C ALA A 34 5.69 -1.02 -6.67
N ALA A 35 6.66 -1.14 -7.58
CA ALA A 35 8.08 -1.07 -7.23
C ALA A 35 8.50 0.33 -6.72
N ALA A 36 7.94 1.39 -7.30
CA ALA A 36 8.17 2.75 -6.86
C ALA A 36 7.62 2.99 -5.44
N LEU A 37 6.39 2.54 -5.18
CA LEU A 37 5.79 2.60 -3.84
C LEU A 37 6.68 1.89 -2.80
N ASP A 38 7.21 0.71 -3.18
CA ASP A 38 8.06 -0.08 -2.30
C ASP A 38 9.39 0.60 -1.96
N LEU A 39 10.10 1.04 -2.99
CA LEU A 39 11.40 1.68 -2.83
C LEU A 39 11.29 3.06 -2.16
N PHE A 40 10.27 3.84 -2.49
CA PHE A 40 10.06 5.14 -1.85
C PHE A 40 9.70 4.99 -0.37
N GLY A 41 8.89 3.99 0.00
CA GLY A 41 8.60 3.70 1.41
C GLY A 41 9.84 3.22 2.19
N THR A 42 10.70 2.42 1.57
CA THR A 42 11.84 1.81 2.27
C THR A 42 13.09 2.70 2.31
N ARG A 43 13.39 3.41 1.22
CA ARG A 43 14.63 4.18 1.00
C ARG A 43 14.43 5.68 0.83
N GLY A 44 13.18 6.13 0.77
CA GLY A 44 12.83 7.51 0.45
C GLY A 44 12.95 7.84 -1.05
N TYR A 45 12.37 8.97 -1.45
CA TYR A 45 12.35 9.43 -2.84
C TYR A 45 13.74 9.76 -3.40
N VAL A 46 14.55 10.49 -2.62
CA VAL A 46 15.91 10.90 -3.02
C VAL A 46 16.84 9.70 -3.12
N GLY A 47 16.75 8.77 -2.16
CA GLY A 47 17.57 7.55 -2.10
C GLY A 47 17.19 6.45 -3.11
N THR A 48 16.21 6.70 -3.99
CA THR A 48 15.74 5.73 -4.98
C THR A 48 16.04 6.20 -6.40
N THR A 49 16.70 5.35 -7.19
CA THR A 49 17.01 5.62 -8.59
C THR A 49 16.03 4.95 -9.55
N VAL A 50 15.90 5.47 -10.77
CA VAL A 50 15.05 4.88 -11.82
C VAL A 50 15.52 3.46 -12.18
N ALA A 51 16.83 3.25 -12.25
CA ALA A 51 17.40 1.94 -12.54
C ALA A 51 17.07 0.90 -11.46
N GLU A 52 16.96 1.30 -10.19
CA GLU A 52 16.49 0.42 -9.12
C GLU A 52 15.02 0.08 -9.25
N ILE A 53 14.18 1.05 -9.58
CA ILE A 53 12.75 0.83 -9.82
C ILE A 53 12.56 -0.17 -10.97
N GLU A 54 13.25 0.04 -12.09
CA GLU A 54 13.22 -0.87 -13.24
C GLU A 54 13.69 -2.27 -12.85
N ARG A 55 14.76 -2.39 -12.06
CA ARG A 55 15.24 -3.69 -11.57
C ARG A 55 14.19 -4.39 -10.72
N THR A 56 13.64 -3.70 -9.73
CA THR A 56 12.68 -4.26 -8.76
C THR A 56 11.41 -4.72 -9.45
N CYS A 57 10.96 -3.99 -10.48
CA CYS A 57 9.78 -4.37 -11.21
C CYS A 57 10.05 -5.47 -12.26
N GLY A 58 11.30 -5.94 -12.43
CA GLY A 58 11.68 -7.03 -13.34
C GLY A 58 12.03 -6.58 -14.78
N LEU A 59 12.43 -5.33 -14.95
CA LEU A 59 12.95 -4.77 -16.19
C LEU A 59 14.48 -4.67 -16.14
N ARG A 60 15.10 -4.45 -17.31
CA ARG A 60 16.55 -4.18 -17.38
C ARG A 60 16.85 -2.80 -16.76
N PRO A 61 17.77 -2.69 -15.80
CA PRO A 61 18.13 -1.40 -15.20
C PRO A 61 18.72 -0.45 -16.25
N GLY A 62 18.25 0.80 -16.28
CA GLY A 62 18.70 1.80 -17.24
C GLY A 62 18.14 1.60 -18.65
N SER A 63 17.12 0.75 -18.83
CA SER A 63 16.51 0.51 -20.15
C SER A 63 15.64 1.66 -20.65
N GLY A 64 15.34 2.63 -19.79
CA GLY A 64 14.43 3.74 -20.08
C GLY A 64 12.98 3.29 -20.24
N ALA A 65 12.65 2.07 -19.80
CA ALA A 65 11.30 1.55 -19.83
C ALA A 65 10.37 2.35 -18.92
N MET A 66 10.87 2.89 -17.80
CA MET A 66 10.09 3.80 -16.96
C MET A 66 9.58 5.01 -17.75
N TYR A 67 10.47 5.63 -18.53
CA TYR A 67 10.16 6.85 -19.29
C TYR A 67 9.16 6.65 -20.43
N ARG A 68 8.87 5.40 -20.82
CA ARG A 68 7.78 5.09 -21.76
C ARG A 68 6.39 5.18 -21.13
N HIS A 69 6.29 5.01 -19.81
CA HIS A 69 5.03 5.01 -19.08
C HIS A 69 4.83 6.27 -18.22
N PHE A 70 5.92 6.90 -17.78
CA PHE A 70 5.89 8.08 -16.93
C PHE A 70 6.89 9.12 -17.43
N ALA A 71 6.47 10.38 -17.50
CA ALA A 71 7.33 11.46 -17.98
C ALA A 71 8.55 11.72 -17.06
N SER A 72 8.46 11.36 -15.78
CA SER A 72 9.52 11.57 -14.80
C SER A 72 9.39 10.63 -13.59
N LYS A 73 10.46 10.55 -12.78
CA LYS A 73 10.43 9.84 -11.48
C LYS A 73 9.39 10.46 -10.53
N GLU A 74 9.17 11.77 -10.63
CA GLU A 74 8.15 12.50 -9.87
C GLU A 74 6.74 12.11 -10.30
N ALA A 75 6.47 12.03 -11.60
CA ALA A 75 5.16 11.58 -12.12
C ALA A 75 4.84 10.15 -11.67
N LEU A 76 5.85 9.28 -11.62
CA LEU A 76 5.71 7.93 -11.06
C LEU A 76 5.47 7.95 -9.54
N ALA A 77 6.12 8.85 -8.80
CA ALA A 77 5.89 9.00 -7.36
C ALA A 77 4.47 9.49 -7.04
N VAL A 78 3.96 10.45 -7.82
CA VAL A 78 2.56 10.89 -7.75
C VAL A 78 1.61 9.71 -7.99
N ALA A 79 1.84 8.93 -9.04
CA ALA A 79 1.02 7.75 -9.34
C ALA A 79 1.09 6.69 -8.23
N ALA A 80 2.25 6.46 -7.63
CA ALA A 80 2.41 5.55 -6.49
C ALA A 80 1.63 6.03 -5.26
N VAL A 81 1.71 7.31 -4.91
CA VAL A 81 0.96 7.88 -3.79
C VAL A 81 -0.54 7.83 -4.06
N SER A 82 -1.00 8.16 -5.26
CA SER A 82 -2.42 8.05 -5.64
C SER A 82 -2.92 6.61 -5.52
N ALA A 83 -2.18 5.63 -6.05
CA ALA A 83 -2.55 4.22 -5.92
C ALA A 83 -2.60 3.75 -4.45
N TYR A 84 -1.73 4.30 -3.59
CA TYR A 84 -1.77 4.06 -2.16
C TYR A 84 -3.04 4.66 -1.51
N ARG A 85 -3.37 5.91 -1.85
CA ARG A 85 -4.58 6.58 -1.37
C ARG A 85 -5.84 5.81 -1.72
N ASP A 86 -5.95 5.35 -2.97
CA ASP A 86 -7.11 4.59 -3.44
C ASP A 86 -7.31 3.30 -2.62
N ARG A 87 -6.21 2.62 -2.26
CA ARG A 87 -6.27 1.43 -1.40
C ARG A 87 -6.69 1.75 0.03
N VAL A 88 -6.21 2.85 0.61
CA VAL A 88 -6.64 3.30 1.94
C VAL A 88 -8.12 3.70 1.93
N ALA A 89 -8.56 4.38 0.88
CA ALA A 89 -9.96 4.75 0.70
C ALA A 89 -10.87 3.51 0.57
N ALA A 90 -10.44 2.51 -0.22
CA ALA A 90 -11.15 1.24 -0.33
C ALA A 90 -11.25 0.52 1.03
N LEU A 91 -10.16 0.45 1.78
CA LEU A 91 -10.15 -0.16 3.12
C LEU A 91 -11.13 0.55 4.07
N ARG A 92 -11.15 1.89 4.06
CA ARG A 92 -12.08 2.69 4.86
C ARG A 92 -13.53 2.42 4.49
N LEU A 93 -13.83 2.31 3.19
CA LEU A 93 -15.17 2.02 2.70
C LEU A 93 -15.61 0.60 3.11
N GLU A 94 -14.73 -0.38 2.99
CA GLU A 94 -14.99 -1.77 3.42
C GLU A 94 -15.29 -1.86 4.92
N LEU A 95 -14.55 -1.09 5.73
CA LEU A 95 -14.77 -1.01 7.17
C LEU A 95 -16.10 -0.31 7.52
N ALA A 96 -16.40 0.80 6.84
CA ALA A 96 -17.65 1.54 7.04
C ALA A 96 -18.90 0.76 6.58
N ALA A 97 -18.75 -0.15 5.62
CA ALA A 97 -19.82 -1.02 5.16
C ALA A 97 -20.11 -2.20 6.10
N GLN A 98 -19.29 -2.43 7.13
CA GLN A 98 -19.55 -3.47 8.11
C GLN A 98 -20.72 -3.08 9.03
N PRO A 99 -21.55 -4.06 9.46
CA PRO A 99 -22.56 -3.79 10.49
C PRO A 99 -21.87 -3.35 11.80
N PRO A 100 -22.56 -2.59 12.67
CA PRO A 100 -22.02 -2.19 13.97
C PRO A 100 -21.47 -3.39 14.73
N ALA A 101 -20.30 -3.23 15.34
CA ALA A 101 -19.73 -4.28 16.19
C ALA A 101 -20.61 -4.51 17.43
N GLU A 102 -20.78 -5.78 17.82
CA GLU A 102 -21.55 -6.13 19.02
C GLU A 102 -20.82 -5.75 20.31
N SER A 103 -19.50 -5.61 20.24
CA SER A 103 -18.64 -5.15 21.33
C SER A 103 -17.40 -4.40 20.82
N ALA A 104 -16.73 -3.66 21.72
CA ALA A 104 -15.44 -3.02 21.42
C ALA A 104 -14.33 -4.04 21.09
N ALA A 105 -14.43 -5.28 21.58
CA ALA A 105 -13.49 -6.34 21.25
C ALA A 105 -13.65 -6.81 19.81
N ASP A 106 -14.90 -6.95 19.33
CA ASP A 106 -15.19 -7.32 17.95
C ASP A 106 -14.77 -6.21 16.98
N ASP A 107 -14.94 -4.95 17.37
CA ASP A 107 -14.50 -3.80 16.59
C ASP A 107 -12.96 -3.75 16.46
N LEU A 108 -12.26 -3.97 17.58
CA LEU A 108 -10.79 -4.05 17.59
C LEU A 108 -10.28 -5.24 16.76
N GLU A 109 -10.92 -6.41 16.86
CA GLU A 109 -10.57 -7.59 16.06
C GLU A 109 -10.72 -7.30 14.56
N ARG A 110 -11.83 -6.68 14.15
CA ARG A 110 -12.06 -6.27 12.76
C ARG A 110 -11.02 -5.28 12.27
N LEU A 111 -10.73 -4.25 13.07
CA LEU A 111 -9.68 -3.27 12.76
C LEU A 111 -8.32 -3.95 12.60
N VAL A 112 -7.96 -4.87 13.49
CA VAL A 112 -6.69 -5.62 13.42
C VAL A 112 -6.64 -6.52 12.20
N VAL A 113 -7.72 -7.24 11.87
CA VAL A 113 -7.77 -8.13 10.69
C VAL A 113 -7.67 -7.33 9.39
N ALA A 114 -8.40 -6.23 9.29
CA ALA A 114 -8.39 -5.34 8.13
C ALA A 114 -7.01 -4.70 7.95
N LEU A 115 -6.42 -4.18 9.03
CA LEU A 115 -5.07 -3.63 9.02
C LEU A 115 -4.03 -4.71 8.69
N ALA A 116 -4.13 -5.91 9.26
CA ALA A 116 -3.21 -7.00 8.96
C ALA A 116 -3.34 -7.47 7.51
N GLY A 117 -4.54 -7.52 6.93
CA GLY A 117 -4.76 -7.79 5.51
C GLY A 117 -4.10 -6.74 4.61
N PHE A 118 -4.29 -5.47 4.96
CA PHE A 118 -3.68 -4.33 4.29
C PHE A 118 -2.14 -4.37 4.35
N LEU A 119 -1.57 -4.68 5.52
CA LEU A 119 -0.13 -4.79 5.74
C LEU A 119 0.49 -6.02 5.06
N ARG A 120 -0.23 -7.14 4.98
CA ARG A 120 0.22 -8.36 4.28
C ARG A 120 0.24 -8.21 2.76
N GLY A 121 -0.60 -7.33 2.22
CA GLY A 121 -0.70 -7.09 0.77
C GLY A 121 0.53 -6.45 0.15
N GLU A 122 1.33 -5.67 0.90
CA GLU A 122 2.54 -5.03 0.38
C GLU A 122 3.42 -4.48 1.53
N GLN A 123 4.65 -4.97 1.63
CA GLN A 123 5.63 -4.76 2.72
C GLN A 123 6.14 -3.32 2.95
N SER A 124 5.56 -2.29 2.35
CA SER A 124 6.29 -1.03 2.13
C SER A 124 5.60 0.23 2.63
N ILE A 125 4.33 0.10 2.96
CA ILE A 125 3.41 1.21 3.13
C ILE A 125 3.60 1.95 4.47
N VAL A 126 4.11 1.26 5.49
CA VAL A 126 4.16 1.77 6.88
C VAL A 126 5.08 3.00 7.02
N ARG A 127 5.91 3.31 6.02
CA ARG A 127 6.88 4.41 6.10
C ARG A 127 6.51 5.67 5.32
N LEU A 128 5.46 5.66 4.49
CA LEU A 128 5.04 6.86 3.77
C LEU A 128 4.55 7.98 4.72
N GLY A 129 3.94 7.62 5.85
CA GLY A 129 3.61 8.56 6.93
C GLY A 129 4.82 9.08 7.72
N ALA A 130 5.99 8.46 7.56
CA ALA A 130 7.25 8.83 8.23
C ALA A 130 8.27 9.49 7.28
N LEU A 131 7.89 9.77 6.03
CA LEU A 131 8.75 10.47 5.07
C LEU A 131 8.81 11.96 5.43
N GLY A 132 9.89 12.33 6.12
CA GLY A 132 10.29 13.71 6.35
C GLY A 132 10.54 14.53 5.06
N PRO A 133 11.08 15.76 5.19
CA PRO A 133 10.94 16.92 4.28
C PRO A 133 11.55 16.85 2.86
N SER A 134 11.72 15.67 2.25
CA SER A 134 12.44 15.49 0.97
C SER A 134 11.58 15.01 -0.22
N LEU A 135 10.25 15.06 -0.10
CA LEU A 135 9.33 14.77 -1.20
C LEU A 135 9.14 16.00 -2.10
N PRO A 136 9.04 15.86 -3.43
CA PRO A 136 8.66 16.95 -4.32
C PRO A 136 7.29 17.55 -3.96
N ASP A 137 7.09 18.82 -4.28
CA ASP A 137 5.88 19.58 -3.93
C ASP A 137 4.61 18.90 -4.46
N ALA A 138 4.65 18.35 -5.68
CA ALA A 138 3.52 17.64 -6.27
C ALA A 138 3.15 16.38 -5.46
N VAL A 139 4.14 15.66 -4.94
CA VAL A 139 3.92 14.46 -4.12
C VAL A 139 3.38 14.84 -2.74
N ARG A 140 3.86 15.95 -2.16
CA ARG A 140 3.32 16.46 -0.90
C ARG A 140 1.87 16.96 -1.05
N ALA A 141 1.57 17.65 -2.13
CA ALA A 141 0.21 18.10 -2.45
C ALA A 141 -0.73 16.89 -2.57
N GLU A 142 -0.28 15.81 -3.22
CA GLU A 142 -1.08 14.60 -3.31
C GLU A 142 -1.30 13.88 -1.98
N LEU A 143 -0.30 13.86 -1.09
CA LEU A 143 -0.48 13.36 0.27
C LEU A 143 -1.44 14.22 1.10
N ALA A 144 -1.41 15.55 0.90
CA ALA A 144 -2.22 16.50 1.66
C ALA A 144 -3.68 16.59 1.20
N ALA A 145 -3.99 16.16 -0.02
CA ALA A 145 -5.35 16.16 -0.56
C ALA A 145 -6.24 15.01 -0.05
N ALA A 146 -5.80 14.26 0.99
CA ALA A 146 -6.44 13.08 1.57
C ALA A 146 -7.09 13.35 2.94
#